data_AF-A0A7U9CM79-F1
#
_entry.id   AF-A0A7U9CM79-F1
#
_cell.length_a   1.000
_cell.length_b   1.000
_cell.length_c   1.000
_cell.angle_alpha   90.00
_cell.angle_beta   90.00
_cell.angle_gamma   90.00
#
_symmetry.space_group_name_H-M   'P 1'
#
loop_
_entity.id
_entity.type
_entity.pdbx_description
1 polymer ?
#
loop_
_entity_poly.entity_id
_entity_poly.type
_entity_poly.pdbx_seq_one_letter_code
_entity_poly.pdbx_strand_id
1 'polypeptide(L)'
;MNRYYLEMGAALILYMLVLTASVIATQYLTDANMILRSAVALTPIIPAGLMCWSIVRNMRRMDEMHLRIQFEALGFAFAASALLTFSYGFLENVGAPHIPWTCVWPVMGAMWILGLQIARRRYQ
;
A
#
# COMPACT_ATOMS: atom_id res chain seq x y z
N MET A 1 14.83 17.44 1.23
CA MET A 1 13.99 16.58 0.37
C MET A 1 14.72 15.33 -0.15
N ASN A 2 15.97 15.41 -0.63
CA ASN A 2 16.71 14.28 -1.24
C ASN A 2 16.81 13.00 -0.39
N ARG A 3 17.02 13.12 0.93
CA ARG A 3 17.15 11.95 1.82
C ARG A 3 15.88 11.10 1.90
N TYR A 4 14.70 11.72 1.84
CA TYR A 4 13.44 10.97 1.85
C TYR A 4 13.25 10.15 0.56
N TYR A 5 13.51 10.76 -0.60
CA TYR A 5 13.41 10.06 -1.88
C TYR A 5 14.45 8.94 -2.01
N LEU A 6 15.64 9.13 -1.45
CA LEU A 6 16.65 8.08 -1.35
C LEU A 6 16.23 6.95 -0.39
N GLU A 7 15.74 7.27 0.82
CA GLU A 7 15.24 6.28 1.78
C GLU A 7 14.05 5.49 1.19
N MET A 8 13.13 6.18 0.51
CA MET A 8 11.98 5.57 -0.16
C MET A 8 12.39 4.71 -1.36
N GLY A 9 13.27 5.24 -2.23
CA GLY A 9 13.76 4.51 -3.39
C GLY A 9 14.55 3.28 -3.01
N ALA A 10 15.41 3.38 -1.99
CA ALA A 10 16.14 2.23 -1.45
C ALA A 10 15.19 1.18 -0.84
N ALA A 11 14.19 1.61 -0.08
CA ALA A 11 13.18 0.70 0.47
C ALA A 11 12.35 0.03 -0.64
N LEU A 12 12.03 0.74 -1.71
CA LEU A 12 11.31 0.22 -2.88
C LEU A 12 12.13 -0.81 -3.64
N ILE A 13 13.40 -0.53 -3.90
CA ILE A 13 14.32 -1.50 -4.53
C ILE A 13 14.45 -2.74 -3.63
N LEU A 14 14.66 -2.56 -2.33
CA LEU A 14 14.74 -3.67 -1.37
C LEU A 14 13.46 -4.51 -1.37
N TYR A 15 12.29 -3.87 -1.36
CA TYR A 15 11.01 -4.56 -1.44
C TYR A 15 10.86 -5.36 -2.73
N MET A 16 11.20 -4.78 -3.88
CA MET A 16 11.13 -5.48 -5.17
C MET A 16 12.04 -6.71 -5.17
N LEU A 17 13.29 -6.57 -4.70
CA LEU A 17 14.24 -7.68 -4.61
C LEU A 17 13.73 -8.79 -3.68
N VAL A 18 13.26 -8.44 -2.48
CA VAL A 18 12.74 -9.40 -1.49
C VAL A 18 11.45 -10.05 -1.98
N LEU A 19 10.55 -9.30 -2.62
CA LEU A 19 9.32 -9.83 -3.20
C LEU A 19 9.62 -10.85 -4.30
N THR A 20 10.48 -10.50 -5.25
CA THR A 20 10.88 -11.42 -6.33
C THR A 20 11.56 -12.66 -5.76
N ALA A 21 12.49 -12.50 -4.82
CA ALA A 21 13.15 -13.63 -4.16
C ALA A 21 12.16 -14.51 -3.39
N SER A 22 11.20 -13.91 -2.68
CA SER A 22 10.16 -14.62 -1.91
C SER A 22 9.24 -15.43 -2.83
N VAL A 23 8.78 -14.86 -3.93
CA VAL A 23 7.93 -15.55 -4.91
C VAL A 23 8.67 -16.73 -5.53
N ILE A 24 9.91 -16.51 -5.97
CA ILE A 24 10.76 -17.57 -6.55
C ILE A 24 11.02 -18.67 -5.52
N ALA A 25 11.43 -18.32 -4.30
CA ALA A 25 11.72 -19.28 -3.24
C ALA A 25 10.48 -20.13 -2.87
N THR A 26 9.30 -19.50 -2.84
CA THR A 26 8.03 -20.19 -2.55
C THR A 26 7.69 -21.25 -3.61
N GLN A 27 8.11 -21.05 -4.87
CA GLN A 27 7.95 -22.06 -5.93
C GLN A 27 8.83 -23.29 -5.73
N TYR A 28 10.04 -23.13 -5.18
CA TYR A 28 10.96 -24.25 -4.91
C TYR A 28 10.70 -24.95 -3.56
N LEU A 29 10.00 -24.28 -2.65
CA LEU A 29 9.69 -24.78 -1.29
C LEU A 29 8.32 -25.46 -1.21
N THR A 30 7.82 -26.06 -2.30
CA THR A 30 6.45 -26.61 -2.36
C THR A 30 6.24 -27.75 -1.34
N ASP A 31 7.27 -28.57 -1.13
CA ASP A 31 7.25 -29.73 -0.20
C ASP A 31 7.67 -29.39 1.24
N ALA A 32 8.01 -28.11 1.50
CA ALA A 32 8.44 -27.68 2.82
C ALA A 32 7.27 -27.53 3.80
N ASN A 33 7.59 -27.53 5.11
CA ASN A 33 6.60 -27.29 6.16
C ASN A 33 5.89 -25.93 5.95
N MET A 34 4.57 -25.93 6.15
CA MET A 34 3.69 -24.75 6.04
C MET A 34 4.25 -23.53 6.77
N ILE A 35 4.87 -23.72 7.94
CA ILE A 35 5.45 -22.62 8.74
C ILE A 35 6.57 -21.92 7.95
N LEU A 36 7.49 -22.68 7.34
CA LEU A 36 8.60 -22.12 6.57
C LEU A 36 8.09 -21.41 5.31
N ARG A 37 7.13 -22.01 4.61
CA ARG A 37 6.54 -21.43 3.40
C ARG A 37 5.82 -20.11 3.71
N SER A 38 5.08 -20.07 4.82
CA SER A 38 4.40 -18.86 5.30
C SER A 38 5.39 -17.77 5.71
N ALA A 39 6.47 -18.14 6.41
CA ALA A 39 7.53 -17.22 6.79
C ALA A 39 8.18 -16.57 5.56
N VAL A 40 8.51 -17.37 4.53
CA VAL A 40 9.09 -16.87 3.27
C VAL A 40 8.12 -15.96 2.53
N ALA A 41 6.84 -16.35 2.41
CA ALA A 41 5.80 -15.56 1.74
C ALA A 41 5.56 -14.20 2.43
N LEU A 42 5.77 -14.10 3.74
CA LEU A 42 5.60 -12.86 4.52
C LEU A 42 6.85 -11.98 4.58
N THR A 43 8.02 -12.46 4.12
CA THR A 43 9.26 -11.65 4.10
C THR A 43 9.12 -10.27 3.45
N PRO A 44 8.32 -10.05 2.37
CA PRO A 44 8.19 -8.73 1.76
C PRO A 44 7.47 -7.69 2.63
N ILE A 45 6.81 -8.12 3.72
CA ILE A 45 6.16 -7.21 4.67
C ILE A 45 7.19 -6.37 5.44
N ILE A 46 8.38 -6.91 5.69
CA ILE A 46 9.46 -6.19 6.39
C ILE A 46 9.88 -4.92 5.62
N PRO A 47 10.30 -5.00 4.34
CA PRO A 47 10.62 -3.81 3.57
C PRO A 47 9.41 -2.90 3.30
N ALA A 48 8.20 -3.45 3.19
CA ALA A 48 6.98 -2.63 3.14
C ALA A 48 6.80 -1.80 4.42
N GLY A 49 7.10 -2.37 5.59
CA GLY A 49 7.11 -1.64 6.87
C GLY A 49 8.12 -0.49 6.90
N LEU A 50 9.30 -0.67 6.29
CA LEU A 50 10.29 0.41 6.15
C LEU A 50 9.78 1.54 5.25
N MET A 51 9.05 1.24 4.17
CA MET A 51 8.39 2.27 3.36
C MET A 51 7.37 3.05 4.19
N CYS A 52 6.49 2.34 4.91
CA CYS A 52 5.50 2.97 5.78
C CYS A 52 6.17 3.89 6.81
N TRP A 53 7.27 3.45 7.43
CA TRP A 53 8.03 4.27 8.36
C TRP A 53 8.59 5.54 7.71
N SER A 54 9.16 5.42 6.50
CA SER A 54 9.63 6.57 5.72
C SER A 54 8.51 7.56 5.40
N ILE A 55 7.31 7.08 5.04
CA ILE A 55 6.13 7.92 4.80
C ILE A 55 5.73 8.66 6.08
N VAL A 56 5.55 7.94 7.20
CA VAL A 56 5.15 8.55 8.48
C VAL A 56 6.18 9.59 8.94
N ARG A 57 7.47 9.29 8.79
CA ARG A 57 8.55 10.23 9.10
C ARG A 57 8.51 11.47 8.21
N ASN A 58 8.17 11.33 6.94
CA ASN A 58 7.97 12.46 6.02
C ASN A 58 6.76 13.30 6.43
N MET A 59 5.64 12.66 6.80
CA MET A 59 4.45 13.36 7.28
C MET A 59 4.72 14.22 8.51
N ARG A 60 5.51 13.72 9.46
CA ARG A 60 5.92 14.48 10.65
C ARG A 60 6.82 15.69 10.36
N ARG A 61 7.37 15.79 9.16
CA ARG A 61 8.26 16.87 8.71
C ARG A 61 7.59 17.81 7.71
N MET A 62 6.34 17.53 7.32
CA MET A 62 5.58 18.41 6.44
C MET A 62 5.08 19.62 7.20
N ASP A 63 4.98 20.75 6.51
CA ASP A 63 4.31 21.94 7.02
C ASP A 63 2.82 21.65 7.27
N GLU A 64 2.21 22.41 8.17
CA GLU A 64 0.82 22.17 8.61
C GLU A 64 -0.18 22.17 7.46
N MET A 65 -0.02 23.07 6.48
CA MET A 65 -0.90 23.15 5.31
C MET A 65 -0.82 21.87 4.47
N HIS A 66 0.40 21.41 4.16
CA HIS A 66 0.61 20.18 3.39
C HIS A 66 0.11 18.96 4.15
N LEU A 67 0.31 18.91 5.47
CA LEU A 67 -0.19 17.84 6.32
C LEU A 67 -1.72 17.78 6.35
N ARG A 68 -2.41 18.94 6.43
CA ARG A 68 -3.88 19.01 6.35
C ARG A 68 -4.42 18.49 5.03
N ILE A 69 -3.83 18.91 3.91
CA ILE A 69 -4.20 18.43 2.56
C ILE A 69 -4.05 16.90 2.48
N GLN A 70 -2.95 16.37 3.02
CA GLN A 70 -2.70 14.93 3.01
C GLN A 70 -3.68 14.15 3.88
N PHE A 71 -4.03 14.66 5.06
CA PHE A 71 -5.04 14.03 5.90
C PHE A 71 -6.45 14.07 5.29
N GLU A 72 -6.84 15.17 4.67
CA GLU A 72 -8.12 15.29 3.96
C GLU A 72 -8.18 14.29 2.79
N ALA A 73 -7.09 14.19 2.03
CA ALA A 73 -6.95 13.20 0.95
C ALA A 73 -7.00 11.75 1.46
N LEU A 74 -6.32 11.44 2.57
CA LEU A 74 -6.33 10.11 3.18
C LEU A 74 -7.71 9.74 3.74
N GLY A 75 -8.41 10.68 4.36
CA GLY A 75 -9.78 10.49 4.85
C GLY A 75 -10.75 10.19 3.72
N PHE A 76 -10.67 10.94 2.62
CA PHE A 76 -11.42 10.65 1.39
C PHE A 76 -11.07 9.27 0.83
N ALA A 77 -9.77 8.97 0.70
CA ALA A 77 -9.29 7.71 0.16
C ALA A 77 -9.81 6.51 0.94
N PHE A 78 -9.79 6.61 2.27
CA PHE A 78 -10.30 5.58 3.17
C PHE A 78 -11.79 5.33 2.94
N ALA A 79 -12.62 6.37 2.99
CA ALA A 79 -14.07 6.24 2.81
C ALA A 79 -14.44 5.72 1.42
N ALA A 80 -13.83 6.29 0.36
CA ALA A 80 -14.11 5.89 -1.02
C ALA A 80 -13.67 4.45 -1.31
N SER A 81 -12.49 4.06 -0.82
CA SER A 81 -11.99 2.69 -1.01
C SER A 81 -12.84 1.68 -0.25
N ALA A 82 -13.25 2.00 0.98
CA ALA A 82 -14.13 1.13 1.77
C ALA A 82 -15.46 0.88 1.06
N LEU A 83 -16.09 1.94 0.53
CA LEU A 83 -17.32 1.82 -0.27
C LEU A 83 -17.10 0.90 -1.48
N LEU A 84 -16.04 1.11 -2.26
CA LEU A 84 -15.74 0.27 -3.43
C LEU A 84 -15.49 -1.19 -3.06
N THR A 85 -14.66 -1.44 -2.04
CA THR A 85 -14.33 -2.81 -1.62
C THR A 85 -15.53 -3.54 -1.03
N PHE A 86 -16.40 -2.86 -0.28
CA PHE A 86 -17.62 -3.47 0.25
C PHE A 86 -18.64 -3.71 -0.86
N SER A 87 -18.85 -2.75 -1.77
CA SER A 87 -19.69 -2.95 -2.93
C SER A 87 -19.25 -4.17 -3.73
N TYR A 88 -17.94 -4.34 -3.96
CA TYR A 88 -17.43 -5.53 -4.64
C TYR A 88 -17.60 -6.81 -3.83
N GLY A 89 -17.33 -6.77 -2.53
CA GLY A 89 -17.58 -7.92 -1.64
C GLY A 89 -19.05 -8.37 -1.63
N PHE A 90 -20.00 -7.44 -1.74
CA PHE A 90 -21.42 -7.79 -1.93
C PHE A 90 -21.69 -8.41 -3.30
N LEU A 91 -21.01 -7.94 -4.35
CA LEU A 91 -21.11 -8.54 -5.68
C LEU A 91 -20.57 -9.98 -5.71
N GLU A 92 -19.53 -10.30 -4.93
CA GLU A 92 -19.03 -11.68 -4.81
C GLU A 92 -20.11 -12.62 -4.24
N ASN A 93 -20.97 -12.15 -3.33
CA ASN A 93 -22.07 -12.97 -2.79
C ASN A 93 -23.14 -13.35 -3.83
N VAL A 94 -23.25 -12.59 -4.94
CA VAL A 94 -24.20 -12.88 -6.03
C VAL A 94 -23.52 -13.55 -7.23
N GLY A 95 -22.26 -14.00 -7.08
CA GLY A 95 -21.52 -14.77 -8.08
C GLY A 95 -20.55 -13.97 -8.93
N ALA A 96 -20.18 -12.74 -8.55
CA ALA A 96 -19.08 -12.03 -9.20
C ALA A 96 -17.73 -12.76 -8.97
N PRO A 97 -16.75 -12.64 -9.89
CA PRO A 97 -15.44 -13.27 -9.74
C PRO A 97 -14.72 -12.80 -8.47
N HIS A 98 -13.95 -13.69 -7.82
CA HIS A 98 -13.16 -13.31 -6.66
C HIS A 98 -11.96 -12.43 -7.07
N ILE A 99 -11.84 -11.25 -6.47
CA ILE A 99 -10.68 -10.36 -6.69
C ILE A 99 -9.64 -10.56 -5.59
N PRO A 100 -8.34 -10.72 -5.94
CA PRO A 100 -7.28 -10.79 -4.96
C PRO A 100 -7.21 -9.56 -4.06
N TRP A 101 -6.99 -9.76 -2.77
CA TRP A 101 -6.80 -8.69 -1.78
C TRP A 101 -5.67 -7.70 -2.13
N THR A 102 -4.71 -8.12 -2.96
CA THR A 102 -3.64 -7.25 -3.47
C THR A 102 -4.16 -6.08 -4.32
N CYS A 103 -5.37 -6.19 -4.90
CA CYS A 103 -6.00 -5.13 -5.68
C CYS A 103 -6.53 -3.98 -4.80
N VAL A 104 -6.73 -4.20 -3.50
CA VAL A 104 -7.20 -3.15 -2.57
C VAL A 104 -6.18 -2.00 -2.49
N TRP A 105 -4.89 -2.31 -2.50
CA TRP A 105 -3.85 -1.29 -2.35
C TRP A 105 -3.79 -0.31 -3.53
N PRO A 106 -3.81 -0.75 -4.81
CA PRO A 106 -3.99 0.15 -5.95
C PRO A 106 -5.26 1.00 -5.89
N VAL A 107 -6.39 0.43 -5.44
CA VAL A 107 -7.65 1.18 -5.28
C VAL A 107 -7.48 2.30 -4.26
N MET A 108 -6.90 1.99 -3.09
CA MET A 108 -6.58 3.00 -2.07
C MET A 108 -5.65 4.09 -2.59
N GLY A 109 -4.60 3.71 -3.33
CA GLY A 109 -3.67 4.66 -3.95
C GLY A 109 -4.37 5.58 -4.96
N ALA A 110 -5.23 5.03 -5.81
CA ALA A 110 -6.00 5.81 -6.78
C ALA A 110 -6.96 6.79 -6.09
N MET A 111 -7.69 6.32 -5.07
CA MET A 111 -8.60 7.18 -4.31
C MET A 111 -7.85 8.27 -3.54
N TRP A 112 -6.64 7.99 -3.04
CA TRP A 112 -5.78 9.00 -2.42
C TRP A 112 -5.29 10.06 -3.40
N ILE A 113 -4.89 9.67 -4.61
CA ILE A 113 -4.53 10.64 -5.66
C ILE A 113 -5.72 11.55 -5.98
N LEU A 114 -6.93 10.98 -6.14
CA LEU A 114 -8.15 11.76 -6.36
C LEU A 114 -8.44 12.70 -5.19
N GLY A 115 -8.37 12.19 -3.95
CA GLY A 115 -8.54 13.00 -2.75
C GLY A 115 -7.53 14.15 -2.66
N LEU A 116 -6.29 13.92 -3.10
CA LEU A 116 -5.25 14.95 -3.14
C LEU A 116 -5.57 16.04 -4.16
N GLN A 117 -6.11 15.69 -5.34
CA GLN A 117 -6.54 16.68 -6.34
C GLN A 117 -7.71 17.52 -5.82
N ILE A 118 -8.68 16.88 -5.15
CA ILE A 118 -9.85 17.56 -4.57
C ILE A 118 -9.40 18.52 -3.46
N ALA A 119 -8.59 18.03 -2.51
CA ALA A 119 -8.09 18.83 -1.40
C ALA A 119 -7.23 20.00 -1.89
N ARG A 120 -6.33 19.78 -2.86
CA ARG A 120 -5.51 20.86 -3.42
C ARG A 120 -6.33 22.00 -4.01
N ARG A 121 -7.39 21.70 -4.77
CA ARG A 121 -8.28 22.72 -5.35
C ARG A 121 -8.99 23.58 -4.31
N ARG A 122 -9.12 23.11 -3.07
CA ARG A 122 -9.77 23.84 -1.98
C ARG A 122 -8.85 24.88 -1.30
N TYR A 123 -7.53 24.65 -1.34
CA TYR A 123 -6.53 25.52 -0.70
C TYR A 123 -5.68 26.32 -1.72
N GLN A 124 -6.05 26.29 -3.00
CA GLN A 124 -5.60 27.22 -4.03
C GLN A 124 -6.55 28.42 -4.09
#